data_AF-A0A3Q1JZK2-F1
#
_entry.id   AF-A0A3Q1JZK2-F1
#
_cell.length_a   1.000
_cell.length_b   1.000
_cell.length_c   1.000
_cell.angle_alpha   90.00
_cell.angle_beta   90.00
_cell.angle_gamma   90.00
#
_symmetry.space_group_name_H-M   'P 1'
#
loop_
_entity.id
_entity.type
_entity.pdbx_description
1 polymer ?
#
loop_
_entity_poly.entity_id
_entity_poly.type
_entity_poly.pdbx_seq_one_letter_code
_entity_poly.pdbx_strand_id
1 'polypeptide(L)'
;MSVFMDLNLSYTTDKNRLQSVIETAAHLGFSTVAINYGFEPTAKKKQEIPTPKPINELIDQLPIVQGRSRPIRVLNRLTVVMSDSSHFRPNAAEYRSFDLLAVQPTTEKLFHSACMLLDIDIICISVTEKLPFFFKRAPVNGAVDRGVVFELCYSAAIRDSTMRRYTIANALSLMESCKGKVQFILSALELRGPYDITNLGLLFGLSDAEAKEAISSTCRSVLLHAETRKTASGIIYTTKTCSDSTCEAPAAKRPHLAE
;
A
#
# COMPACT_ATOMS: atom_id res chain seq x y z
N MET A 1 12.94 11.30 -12.82
CA MET A 1 12.89 9.82 -12.73
C MET A 1 11.60 9.40 -12.04
N SER A 2 10.89 8.41 -12.57
CA SER A 2 9.72 7.82 -11.92
C SER A 2 10.10 7.23 -10.56
N VAL A 3 9.20 7.35 -9.59
CA VAL A 3 9.35 6.89 -8.21
C VAL A 3 8.62 5.56 -8.12
N PHE A 4 9.36 4.46 -8.05
CA PHE A 4 8.78 3.11 -7.94
C PHE A 4 8.54 2.76 -6.47
N MET A 5 7.44 2.08 -6.20
CA MET A 5 7.02 1.72 -4.84
C MET A 5 6.48 0.29 -4.81
N ASP A 6 6.73 -0.41 -3.70
CA ASP A 6 6.09 -1.69 -3.40
C ASP A 6 5.31 -1.55 -2.09
N LEU A 7 4.02 -1.84 -2.09
CA LEU A 7 3.15 -1.61 -0.93
C LEU A 7 2.80 -2.90 -0.16
N ASN A 8 3.46 -4.05 -0.40
CA ASN A 8 3.06 -5.33 0.22
C ASN A 8 4.22 -6.25 0.64
N LEU A 9 5.17 -5.72 1.41
CA LEU A 9 6.19 -6.57 2.04
C LEU A 9 5.61 -7.25 3.28
N SER A 10 5.50 -8.57 3.31
CA SER A 10 4.94 -9.25 4.50
C SER A 10 5.83 -9.08 5.73
N TYR A 11 5.21 -8.65 6.83
CA TYR A 11 5.88 -8.55 8.12
C TYR A 11 6.38 -9.93 8.57
N THR A 12 7.63 -9.96 9.06
CA THR A 12 8.26 -11.14 9.65
C THR A 12 8.86 -10.76 10.99
N THR A 13 8.81 -11.67 11.97
CA THR A 13 9.39 -11.43 13.31
C THR A 13 10.92 -11.43 13.32
N ASP A 14 11.53 -12.10 12.36
CA ASP A 14 12.97 -12.12 12.13
C ASP A 14 13.44 -10.80 11.50
N LYS A 15 14.17 -10.01 12.31
CA LYS A 15 14.72 -8.71 11.90
C LYS A 15 15.72 -8.83 10.76
N ASN A 16 16.58 -9.85 10.77
CA ASN A 16 17.62 -10.01 9.77
C ASN A 16 17.01 -10.26 8.39
N ARG A 17 16.00 -11.12 8.35
CA ARG A 17 15.25 -11.39 7.13
C ARG A 17 14.53 -10.13 6.63
N LEU A 18 13.84 -9.41 7.51
CA LEU A 18 13.15 -8.18 7.12
C LEU A 18 14.12 -7.12 6.57
N GLN A 19 15.27 -6.94 7.21
CA GLN A 19 16.33 -6.04 6.75
C GLN A 19 16.85 -6.46 5.37
N SER A 20 17.15 -7.75 5.17
CA SER A 20 17.63 -8.25 3.87
C SER A 20 16.64 -8.00 2.73
N VAL A 21 15.32 -8.11 3.00
CA VAL A 21 14.27 -7.84 2.01
C VAL A 21 14.23 -6.35 1.65
N ILE A 22 14.40 -5.47 2.64
CA ILE A 22 14.37 -4.01 2.44
C ILE A 22 15.64 -3.52 1.72
N GLU A 23 16.80 -4.09 2.04
CA GLU A 23 18.05 -3.87 1.30
C GLU A 23 17.92 -4.33 -0.15
N THR A 24 17.32 -5.50 -0.37
CA THR A 24 17.03 -6.00 -1.73
C THR A 24 16.09 -5.05 -2.47
N ALA A 25 15.04 -4.54 -1.82
CA ALA A 25 14.13 -3.56 -2.43
C ALA A 25 14.86 -2.26 -2.82
N ALA A 26 15.74 -1.75 -1.94
CA ALA A 26 16.55 -0.57 -2.21
C ALA A 26 17.51 -0.80 -3.39
N HIS A 27 18.14 -1.97 -3.49
CA HIS A 27 19.00 -2.37 -4.61
C HIS A 27 18.22 -2.47 -5.93
N LEU A 28 17.00 -3.00 -5.91
CA LEU A 28 16.14 -3.06 -7.10
C LEU A 28 15.63 -1.68 -7.57
N GLY A 29 15.82 -0.64 -6.74
CA GLY A 29 15.44 0.74 -7.07
C GLY A 29 14.07 1.17 -6.55
N PHE A 30 13.47 0.41 -5.62
CA PHE A 30 12.25 0.85 -4.93
C PHE A 30 12.57 1.96 -3.95
N SER A 31 11.78 3.03 -4.03
CA SER A 31 11.99 4.23 -3.23
C SER A 31 11.13 4.29 -1.97
N THR A 32 9.97 3.65 -2.02
CA THR A 32 9.07 3.49 -0.88
C THR A 32 8.64 2.03 -0.81
N VAL A 33 8.67 1.48 0.40
CA VAL A 33 8.16 0.13 0.69
C VAL A 33 7.14 0.20 1.83
N ALA A 34 6.10 -0.64 1.80
CA ALA A 34 5.19 -0.80 2.93
C ALA A 34 5.23 -2.21 3.52
N ILE A 35 5.40 -2.28 4.84
CA ILE A 35 5.36 -3.52 5.62
C ILE A 35 3.90 -3.84 5.92
N ASN A 36 3.41 -4.95 5.37
CA ASN A 36 2.06 -5.43 5.51
C ASN A 36 1.90 -6.35 6.74
N TYR A 37 0.98 -5.98 7.61
CA TYR A 37 0.50 -6.75 8.74
C TYR A 37 -0.83 -7.39 8.34
N GLY A 38 -0.85 -8.71 8.18
CA GLY A 38 -2.08 -9.46 7.92
C GLY A 38 -2.89 -9.70 9.20
N PHE A 39 -4.17 -9.34 9.18
CA PHE A 39 -5.09 -9.60 10.29
C PHE A 39 -6.35 -10.29 9.77
N GLU A 40 -6.66 -11.46 10.31
CA GLU A 40 -7.86 -12.22 10.00
C GLU A 40 -8.70 -12.39 11.27
N PRO A 41 -9.84 -11.70 11.40
CA PRO A 41 -10.69 -11.80 12.57
C PRO A 41 -11.36 -13.17 12.60
N THR A 42 -10.77 -14.11 13.34
CA THR A 42 -11.37 -15.42 13.59
C THR A 42 -12.35 -15.34 14.76
N ALA A 43 -13.58 -15.83 14.59
CA ALA A 43 -14.62 -15.84 15.63
C ALA A 43 -14.23 -16.58 16.94
N LYS A 44 -13.17 -17.39 16.93
CA LYS A 44 -12.78 -18.28 18.04
C LYS A 44 -11.78 -17.67 19.03
N LYS A 45 -11.15 -16.52 18.72
CA LYS A 45 -10.23 -15.83 19.63
C LYS A 45 -10.44 -14.32 19.49
N LYS A 46 -10.54 -13.59 20.60
CA LYS A 46 -10.33 -12.13 20.61
C LYS A 46 -8.88 -11.86 20.22
N GLN A 47 -8.59 -11.87 18.93
CA GLN A 47 -7.32 -11.38 18.41
C GLN A 47 -7.41 -9.86 18.32
N GLU A 48 -6.45 -9.21 18.95
CA GLU A 48 -6.29 -7.77 18.87
C GLU A 48 -5.60 -7.42 17.54
N ILE A 49 -5.98 -6.27 16.97
CA ILE A 49 -5.33 -5.75 15.77
C ILE A 49 -3.87 -5.48 16.15
N PRO A 50 -2.89 -5.95 15.36
CA PRO A 50 -1.49 -5.73 15.68
C PRO A 50 -1.19 -4.22 15.74
N THR A 51 -0.33 -3.81 16.65
CA THR A 51 0.22 -2.46 16.65
C THR A 51 1.48 -2.44 15.78
N PRO A 52 1.61 -1.47 14.86
CA PRO A 52 2.81 -1.37 14.04
C PRO A 52 4.00 -1.04 14.92
N LYS A 53 5.12 -1.73 14.70
CA LYS A 53 6.37 -1.39 15.39
C LYS A 53 6.95 -0.12 14.76
N PRO A 54 7.52 0.80 15.56
CA PRO A 54 8.19 1.96 15.00
C PRO A 54 9.38 1.49 14.17
N ILE A 55 9.61 2.15 13.02
CA ILE A 55 10.62 1.75 12.04
C ILE A 55 12.02 1.73 12.69
N ASN A 56 12.30 2.65 13.60
CA ASN A 56 13.57 2.73 14.34
C ASN A 56 13.87 1.48 15.18
N GLU A 57 12.86 0.72 15.60
CA GLU A 57 13.06 -0.55 16.33
C GLU A 57 13.25 -1.76 15.38
N LEU A 58 12.79 -1.61 14.14
CA LEU A 58 12.88 -2.63 13.11
C LEU A 58 14.22 -2.58 12.39
N ILE A 59 14.73 -1.37 12.11
CA ILE A 59 15.92 -1.12 11.29
C ILE A 59 16.65 0.11 11.83
N ASP A 60 17.92 -0.06 12.22
CA ASP A 60 18.73 1.03 12.78
C ASP A 60 19.15 2.04 11.70
N GLN A 61 19.47 1.56 10.50
CA GLN A 61 19.87 2.40 9.36
C GLN A 61 19.18 1.95 8.07
N LEU A 62 18.45 2.88 7.45
CA LEU A 62 17.75 2.61 6.20
C LEU A 62 18.72 2.63 5.01
N PRO A 63 18.69 1.62 4.13
CA PRO A 63 19.58 1.55 2.98
C PRO A 63 19.29 2.67 1.98
N ILE A 64 20.36 3.14 1.32
CA ILE A 64 20.27 4.12 0.22
C ILE A 64 19.78 3.40 -1.03
N VAL A 65 18.78 3.98 -1.69
CA VAL A 65 18.18 3.39 -2.89
C VAL A 65 19.15 3.49 -4.07
N GLN A 66 19.35 2.40 -4.79
CA GLN A 66 20.21 2.37 -5.96
C GLN A 66 19.74 3.39 -7.02
N GLY A 67 20.67 4.19 -7.53
CA GLY A 67 20.38 5.27 -8.48
C GLY A 67 19.81 6.54 -7.84
N ARG A 68 19.75 6.62 -6.51
CA ARG A 68 19.33 7.81 -5.76
C ARG A 68 20.25 8.08 -4.57
N SER A 69 20.24 9.31 -4.07
CA SER A 69 21.01 9.75 -2.90
C SER A 69 20.16 9.83 -1.62
N ARG A 70 18.99 9.17 -1.60
CA ARG A 70 18.05 9.22 -0.47
C ARG A 70 17.82 7.80 0.10
N PRO A 71 17.64 7.67 1.42
CA PRO A 71 17.26 6.41 2.03
C PRO A 71 15.87 5.98 1.57
N ILE A 72 15.62 4.67 1.61
CA ILE A 72 14.31 4.10 1.32
C ILE A 72 13.27 4.55 2.37
N ARG A 73 12.06 4.89 1.93
CA ARG A 73 10.95 5.22 2.84
C ARG A 73 10.19 3.95 3.20
N VAL A 74 10.10 3.61 4.48
CA VAL A 74 9.33 2.47 4.97
C VAL A 74 7.99 2.98 5.55
N LEU A 75 6.90 2.28 5.25
CA LEU A 75 5.55 2.57 5.74
C LEU A 75 4.95 1.34 6.40
N ASN A 76 3.95 1.54 7.25
CA ASN A 76 3.21 0.45 7.87
C ASN A 76 1.82 0.31 7.23
N ARG A 77 1.50 -0.90 6.78
CA ARG A 77 0.22 -1.25 6.15
C ARG A 77 -0.49 -2.32 6.95
N LEU A 78 -1.79 -2.18 7.14
CA LEU A 78 -2.65 -3.24 7.66
C LEU A 78 -3.50 -3.83 6.53
N THR A 79 -3.51 -5.15 6.39
CA THR A 79 -4.46 -5.86 5.52
C THR A 79 -5.42 -6.67 6.37
N VAL A 80 -6.70 -6.33 6.32
CA VAL A 80 -7.74 -7.06 7.05
C VAL A 80 -8.43 -8.03 6.09
N VAL A 81 -8.26 -9.32 6.34
CA VAL A 81 -9.00 -10.39 5.64
C VAL A 81 -10.33 -10.55 6.34
N MET A 82 -11.43 -10.46 5.63
CA MET A 82 -12.76 -10.55 6.25
C MET A 82 -13.79 -11.11 5.28
N SER A 83 -14.86 -11.66 5.86
CA SER A 83 -15.99 -12.23 5.13
C SER A 83 -17.27 -11.41 5.26
N ASP A 84 -17.39 -10.62 6.33
CA ASP A 84 -18.54 -9.77 6.63
C ASP A 84 -18.08 -8.38 7.07
N SER A 85 -18.86 -7.38 6.65
CA SER A 85 -18.67 -5.95 6.95
C SER A 85 -18.81 -5.63 8.45
N SER A 86 -19.52 -6.46 9.21
CA SER A 86 -19.67 -6.33 10.66
C SER A 86 -18.34 -6.40 11.42
N HIS A 87 -17.31 -7.02 10.82
CA HIS A 87 -15.98 -7.10 11.40
C HIS A 87 -15.13 -5.84 11.16
N PHE A 88 -15.53 -4.96 10.24
CA PHE A 88 -14.81 -3.73 9.96
C PHE A 88 -15.17 -2.65 10.98
N ARG A 89 -14.15 -2.03 11.58
CA ARG A 89 -14.31 -1.00 12.62
C ARG A 89 -13.82 0.37 12.10
N PRO A 90 -14.64 1.15 11.38
CA PRO A 90 -14.18 2.35 10.68
C PRO A 90 -13.45 3.37 11.58
N ASN A 91 -13.81 3.45 12.85
CA ASN A 91 -13.24 4.40 13.82
C ASN A 91 -12.28 3.76 14.84
N ALA A 92 -11.78 2.55 14.57
CA ALA A 92 -10.77 1.91 15.42
C ALA A 92 -9.49 2.76 15.48
N ALA A 93 -9.03 3.07 16.69
CA ALA A 93 -7.78 3.81 16.90
C ALA A 93 -6.58 3.04 16.33
N GLU A 94 -6.67 1.71 16.34
CA GLU A 94 -5.71 0.78 15.80
C GLU A 94 -5.49 1.02 14.30
N TYR A 95 -6.54 1.29 13.52
CA TYR A 95 -6.41 1.57 12.08
C TYR A 95 -5.71 2.90 11.79
N ARG A 96 -5.77 3.88 12.70
CA ARG A 96 -5.08 5.17 12.56
C ARG A 96 -3.57 5.06 12.77
N SER A 97 -3.11 4.02 13.46
CA SER A 97 -1.68 3.76 13.66
C SER A 97 -0.95 3.33 12.39
N PHE A 98 -1.67 2.78 11.42
CA PHE A 98 -1.13 2.35 10.13
C PHE A 98 -1.19 3.46 9.07
N ASP A 99 -0.17 3.54 8.22
CA ASP A 99 -0.13 4.43 7.06
C ASP A 99 -1.12 4.03 5.99
N LEU A 100 -1.23 2.74 5.68
CA LEU A 100 -2.11 2.20 4.66
C LEU A 100 -3.10 1.20 5.26
N LEU A 101 -4.35 1.24 4.79
CA LEU A 101 -5.37 0.28 5.16
C LEU A 101 -5.89 -0.44 3.92
N ALA A 102 -5.74 -1.75 3.93
CA ALA A 102 -6.18 -2.64 2.88
C ALA A 102 -7.20 -3.64 3.42
N VAL A 103 -8.15 -4.04 2.57
CA VAL A 103 -9.12 -5.10 2.89
C VAL A 103 -9.06 -6.18 1.83
N GLN A 104 -9.03 -7.43 2.27
CA GLN A 104 -9.16 -8.60 1.41
C GLN A 104 -10.55 -9.23 1.61
N PRO A 105 -11.51 -8.94 0.70
CA PRO A 105 -12.84 -9.51 0.78
C PRO A 105 -12.85 -10.97 0.30
N THR A 106 -13.52 -11.85 1.06
CA THR A 106 -13.73 -13.27 0.68
C THR A 106 -15.12 -13.52 0.08
N THR A 107 -16.08 -12.60 0.24
CA THR A 107 -17.46 -12.73 -0.23
C THR A 107 -17.85 -11.59 -1.18
N GLU A 108 -18.81 -11.83 -2.09
CA GLU A 108 -19.32 -10.81 -3.02
C GLU A 108 -19.95 -9.62 -2.29
N LYS A 109 -20.72 -9.91 -1.22
CA LYS A 109 -21.39 -8.89 -0.42
C LYS A 109 -20.38 -7.93 0.18
N LEU A 110 -19.31 -8.47 0.75
CA LEU A 110 -18.25 -7.65 1.32
C LEU A 110 -17.46 -6.91 0.23
N PHE A 111 -17.18 -7.53 -0.91
CA PHE A 111 -16.53 -6.85 -2.04
C PHE A 111 -17.34 -5.61 -2.46
N HIS A 112 -18.66 -5.74 -2.57
CA HIS A 112 -19.55 -4.61 -2.85
C HIS A 112 -19.47 -3.52 -1.77
N SER A 113 -19.57 -3.90 -0.49
CA SER A 113 -19.46 -2.94 0.62
C SER A 113 -18.08 -2.28 0.68
N ALA A 114 -17.00 -3.00 0.39
CA ALA A 114 -15.64 -2.46 0.33
C ALA A 114 -15.52 -1.37 -0.74
N CYS A 115 -16.10 -1.62 -1.91
CA CYS A 115 -16.12 -0.67 -3.00
C CYS A 115 -16.94 0.60 -2.68
N MET A 116 -18.08 0.46 -2.02
CA MET A 116 -19.06 1.56 -1.88
C MET A 116 -18.99 2.30 -0.54
N LEU A 117 -18.68 1.61 0.55
CA LEU A 117 -18.95 2.09 1.92
C LEU A 117 -17.73 2.13 2.82
N LEU A 118 -16.77 1.20 2.67
CA LEU A 118 -15.65 1.10 3.63
C LEU A 118 -14.58 2.16 3.37
N ASP A 119 -14.14 2.86 4.41
CA ASP A 119 -13.06 3.85 4.35
C ASP A 119 -11.69 3.17 4.35
N ILE A 120 -11.27 2.71 3.18
CA ILE A 120 -10.05 1.95 2.93
C ILE A 120 -9.27 2.54 1.75
N ASP A 121 -7.98 2.25 1.68
CA ASP A 121 -7.12 2.76 0.60
C ASP A 121 -6.98 1.73 -0.54
N ILE A 122 -6.94 0.45 -0.18
CA ILE A 122 -6.63 -0.66 -1.09
C ILE A 122 -7.63 -1.81 -0.92
N ILE A 123 -8.12 -2.36 -2.02
CA ILE A 123 -8.87 -3.63 -2.05
C ILE A 123 -7.96 -4.73 -2.60
N CYS A 124 -7.57 -5.67 -1.75
CA CYS A 124 -6.75 -6.83 -2.12
C CYS A 124 -7.61 -7.91 -2.74
N ILE A 125 -7.35 -8.28 -3.99
CA ILE A 125 -8.08 -9.36 -4.62
C ILE A 125 -7.31 -10.66 -4.42
N SER A 126 -7.95 -11.64 -3.78
CA SER A 126 -7.39 -12.99 -3.68
C SER A 126 -7.48 -13.67 -5.04
N VAL A 127 -6.33 -13.91 -5.66
CA VAL A 127 -6.23 -14.46 -7.02
C VAL A 127 -5.58 -15.85 -7.09
N THR A 128 -5.45 -16.50 -5.94
CA THR A 128 -4.90 -17.85 -5.80
C THR A 128 -5.87 -18.94 -6.25
N GLU A 129 -7.17 -18.65 -6.23
CA GLU A 129 -8.24 -19.62 -6.48
C GLU A 129 -9.29 -19.04 -7.44
N LYS A 130 -10.20 -19.90 -7.89
CA LYS A 130 -11.38 -19.44 -8.63
C LYS A 130 -12.23 -18.58 -7.69
N LEU A 131 -12.40 -17.31 -8.04
CA LEU A 131 -13.24 -16.42 -7.24
C LEU A 131 -14.68 -16.94 -7.19
N PRO A 132 -15.33 -16.90 -6.01
CA PRO A 132 -16.71 -17.35 -5.87
C PRO A 132 -17.73 -16.34 -6.42
N PHE A 133 -17.26 -15.21 -6.98
CA PHE A 133 -18.09 -14.13 -7.49
C PHE A 133 -17.46 -13.45 -8.71
N PHE A 134 -18.28 -12.69 -9.42
CA PHE A 134 -17.85 -11.90 -10.57
C PHE A 134 -17.72 -10.42 -10.21
N PHE A 135 -16.78 -9.73 -10.86
CA PHE A 135 -16.61 -8.29 -10.71
C PHE A 135 -17.72 -7.54 -11.45
N LYS A 136 -18.70 -7.02 -10.72
CA LYS A 136 -19.71 -6.13 -11.29
C LYS A 136 -19.11 -4.75 -11.56
N ARG A 137 -19.48 -4.13 -12.68
CA ARG A 137 -18.96 -2.81 -13.09
C ARG A 137 -19.32 -1.68 -12.12
N ALA A 138 -20.57 -1.64 -11.64
CA ALA A 138 -21.04 -0.55 -10.81
C ALA A 138 -20.27 -0.43 -9.47
N PRO A 139 -20.06 -1.51 -8.69
CA PRO A 139 -19.21 -1.45 -7.50
C PRO A 139 -17.78 -1.02 -7.82
N VAL A 140 -17.18 -1.59 -8.87
CA VAL A 140 -15.78 -1.30 -9.23
C VAL A 140 -15.59 0.18 -9.59
N ASN A 141 -16.48 0.75 -10.39
CA ASN A 141 -16.44 2.18 -10.70
C ASN A 141 -16.65 3.04 -9.44
N GLY A 142 -17.55 2.63 -8.54
CA GLY A 142 -17.74 3.32 -7.26
C GLY A 142 -16.47 3.35 -6.40
N ALA A 143 -15.67 2.29 -6.41
CA ALA A 143 -14.37 2.26 -5.74
C ALA A 143 -13.37 3.25 -6.38
N VAL A 144 -13.29 3.25 -7.72
CA VAL A 144 -12.38 4.13 -8.47
C VAL A 144 -12.75 5.60 -8.27
N ASP A 145 -14.03 5.95 -8.30
CA ASP A 145 -14.52 7.31 -8.10
C ASP A 145 -14.21 7.83 -6.68
N ARG A 146 -14.13 6.92 -5.70
CA ARG A 146 -13.71 7.21 -4.32
C ARG A 146 -12.18 7.31 -4.15
N GLY A 147 -11.40 6.94 -5.17
CA GLY A 147 -9.94 6.90 -5.10
C GLY A 147 -9.37 5.62 -4.49
N VAL A 148 -10.19 4.57 -4.33
CA VAL A 148 -9.75 3.26 -3.83
C VAL A 148 -9.13 2.45 -4.98
N VAL A 149 -7.99 1.81 -4.71
CA VAL A 149 -7.20 1.10 -5.72
C VAL A 149 -7.28 -0.41 -5.50
N PHE A 150 -7.27 -1.19 -6.58
CA PHE A 150 -7.28 -2.64 -6.50
C PHE A 150 -5.85 -3.17 -6.53
N GLU A 151 -5.53 -4.08 -5.63
CA GLU A 151 -4.22 -4.71 -5.57
C GLU A 151 -4.30 -6.17 -6.05
N LEU A 152 -3.31 -6.51 -6.86
CA LEU A 152 -3.10 -7.85 -7.41
C LEU A 152 -1.73 -8.36 -6.98
N CYS A 153 -1.74 -9.38 -6.12
CA CYS A 153 -0.50 -10.04 -5.69
C CYS A 153 -0.05 -11.05 -6.75
N TYR A 154 1.13 -10.83 -7.34
CA TYR A 154 1.64 -11.70 -8.42
C TYR A 154 2.45 -12.90 -7.93
N SER A 155 2.76 -13.00 -6.63
CA SER A 155 3.59 -14.09 -6.10
C SER A 155 3.00 -15.47 -6.37
N ALA A 156 1.67 -15.59 -6.37
CA ALA A 156 0.97 -16.83 -6.69
C ALA A 156 1.21 -17.30 -8.14
N ALA A 157 1.32 -16.35 -9.07
CA ALA A 157 1.57 -16.65 -10.49
C ALA A 157 2.99 -17.18 -10.74
N ILE A 158 3.94 -16.85 -9.86
CA ILE A 158 5.33 -17.32 -9.95
C ILE A 158 5.44 -18.75 -9.41
N ARG A 159 4.87 -19.02 -8.24
CA ARG A 159 5.09 -20.27 -7.47
C ARG A 159 4.46 -21.49 -8.08
N ASP A 160 3.23 -21.38 -8.58
CA ASP A 160 2.46 -22.55 -9.00
C ASP A 160 1.73 -22.32 -10.34
N SER A 161 1.74 -23.35 -11.19
CA SER A 161 1.17 -23.29 -12.55
C SER A 161 -0.36 -23.27 -12.56
N THR A 162 -1.01 -23.84 -11.56
CA THR A 162 -2.47 -23.80 -11.42
C THR A 162 -2.91 -22.44 -10.92
N MET A 163 -2.24 -21.91 -9.88
CA MET A 163 -2.48 -20.56 -9.37
C MET A 163 -2.23 -19.50 -10.44
N ARG A 164 -1.19 -19.66 -11.27
CA ARG A 164 -0.92 -18.76 -12.40
C ARG A 164 -2.12 -18.61 -13.34
N ARG A 165 -2.80 -19.72 -13.67
CA ARG A 165 -4.00 -19.67 -14.53
C ARG A 165 -5.12 -18.87 -13.88
N TYR A 166 -5.37 -19.08 -12.59
CA TYR A 166 -6.36 -18.31 -11.85
C TYR A 166 -5.97 -16.83 -11.72
N THR A 167 -4.71 -16.55 -11.47
CA THR A 167 -4.22 -15.16 -11.33
C THR A 167 -4.42 -14.37 -12.61
N ILE A 168 -4.03 -14.92 -13.76
CA ILE A 168 -4.22 -14.27 -15.06
C ILE A 168 -5.72 -14.13 -15.37
N ALA A 169 -6.51 -15.19 -15.20
CA ALA A 169 -7.94 -15.16 -15.51
C ALA A 169 -8.73 -14.15 -14.64
N ASN A 170 -8.44 -14.11 -13.34
CA ASN A 170 -9.08 -13.17 -12.42
C ASN A 170 -8.66 -11.72 -12.69
N ALA A 171 -7.38 -11.50 -13.02
CA ALA A 171 -6.88 -10.17 -13.38
C ALA A 171 -7.54 -9.62 -14.66
N LEU A 172 -7.65 -10.46 -15.70
CA LEU A 172 -8.35 -10.11 -16.95
C LEU A 172 -9.84 -9.83 -16.71
N SER A 173 -10.50 -10.67 -15.91
CA SER A 173 -11.90 -10.47 -15.52
C SER A 173 -12.12 -9.15 -14.80
N LEU A 174 -11.19 -8.75 -13.91
CA LEU A 174 -11.24 -7.44 -13.30
C LEU A 174 -11.06 -6.35 -14.36
N MET A 175 -10.03 -6.43 -15.20
CA MET A 175 -9.75 -5.45 -16.26
C MET A 175 -10.95 -5.17 -17.17
N GLU A 176 -11.64 -6.22 -17.61
CA GLU A 176 -12.85 -6.12 -18.46
C GLU A 176 -14.00 -5.38 -17.77
N SER A 177 -14.11 -5.51 -16.46
CA SER A 177 -15.12 -4.79 -15.67
C SER A 177 -14.80 -3.30 -15.51
N CYS A 178 -13.55 -2.91 -15.73
CA CYS A 178 -13.04 -1.56 -15.44
C CYS A 178 -12.90 -0.65 -16.66
N LYS A 179 -13.05 -1.19 -17.89
CA LYS A 179 -12.75 -0.46 -19.14
C LYS A 179 -11.37 0.26 -19.09
N GLY A 180 -10.38 -0.35 -18.45
CA GLY A 180 -9.02 0.21 -18.32
C GLY A 180 -8.83 1.29 -17.24
N LYS A 181 -9.84 1.62 -16.44
CA LYS A 181 -9.71 2.65 -15.38
C LYS A 181 -9.14 2.14 -14.04
N VAL A 182 -8.95 0.83 -13.89
CA VAL A 182 -8.45 0.30 -12.63
C VAL A 182 -6.96 0.42 -12.53
N GLN A 183 -6.57 1.13 -11.48
CA GLN A 183 -5.23 1.26 -11.00
C GLN A 183 -4.89 -0.06 -10.27
N PHE A 184 -3.87 -0.77 -10.75
CA PHE A 184 -3.36 -1.97 -10.07
C PHE A 184 -2.18 -1.60 -9.19
N ILE A 185 -2.07 -2.25 -8.05
CA ILE A 185 -0.77 -2.40 -7.38
C ILE A 185 -0.31 -3.83 -7.63
N LEU A 186 0.87 -3.96 -8.24
CA LEU A 186 1.55 -5.25 -8.40
C LEU A 186 2.59 -5.38 -7.29
N SER A 187 2.37 -6.32 -6.39
CA SER A 187 3.20 -6.51 -5.20
C SER A 187 3.48 -8.00 -4.96
N ALA A 188 4.60 -8.32 -4.31
CA ALA A 188 4.92 -9.71 -4.00
C ALA A 188 5.79 -9.91 -2.76
N LEU A 189 5.66 -11.11 -2.21
CA LEU A 189 6.60 -11.73 -1.28
C LEU A 189 7.99 -11.99 -1.87
N GLU A 190 8.09 -12.05 -3.20
CA GLU A 190 9.30 -12.31 -3.96
C GLU A 190 9.58 -11.13 -4.86
N LEU A 191 10.44 -10.22 -4.38
CA LEU A 191 10.76 -8.99 -5.08
C LEU A 191 11.37 -9.26 -6.46
N ARG A 192 10.96 -8.43 -7.41
CA ARG A 192 11.48 -8.35 -8.79
C ARG A 192 11.76 -6.89 -9.12
N GLY A 193 12.59 -6.65 -10.13
CA GLY A 193 12.86 -5.28 -10.57
C GLY A 193 11.57 -4.61 -11.04
N PRO A 194 11.42 -3.29 -10.85
CA PRO A 194 10.19 -2.58 -11.22
C PRO A 194 9.82 -2.76 -12.70
N TYR A 195 10.81 -2.80 -13.60
CA TYR A 195 10.58 -3.03 -15.02
C TYR A 195 10.14 -4.47 -15.35
N ASP A 196 10.61 -5.48 -14.60
CA ASP A 196 10.12 -6.85 -14.74
C ASP A 196 8.65 -6.96 -14.33
N ILE A 197 8.27 -6.23 -13.29
CA ILE A 197 6.88 -6.14 -12.82
C ILE A 197 6.01 -5.44 -13.88
N THR A 198 6.50 -4.39 -14.53
CA THR A 198 5.81 -3.74 -15.67
C THR A 198 5.55 -4.74 -16.79
N ASN A 199 6.55 -5.55 -17.17
CA ASN A 199 6.37 -6.60 -18.18
C ASN A 199 5.33 -7.65 -17.77
N LEU A 200 5.28 -8.00 -16.49
CA LEU A 200 4.29 -8.92 -15.95
C LEU A 200 2.88 -8.31 -15.96
N GLY A 201 2.76 -6.99 -15.77
CA GLY A 201 1.50 -6.26 -15.91
C GLY A 201 0.86 -6.41 -17.30
N LEU A 202 1.67 -6.52 -18.35
CA LEU A 202 1.17 -6.77 -19.71
C LEU A 202 0.40 -8.10 -19.82
N LEU A 203 0.82 -9.12 -19.08
CA LEU A 203 0.15 -10.43 -19.05
C LEU A 203 -1.24 -10.35 -18.39
N PHE A 204 -1.48 -9.32 -17.59
CA PHE A 204 -2.76 -9.05 -16.95
C PHE A 204 -3.67 -8.13 -17.76
N GLY A 205 -3.27 -7.80 -18.99
CA GLY A 205 -4.08 -6.98 -19.91
C GLY A 205 -3.87 -5.48 -19.75
N LEU A 206 -2.86 -5.04 -18.99
CA LEU A 206 -2.46 -3.64 -18.92
C LEU A 206 -1.65 -3.26 -20.16
N SER A 207 -1.77 -2.02 -20.60
CA SER A 207 -0.82 -1.42 -21.54
C SER A 207 0.52 -1.12 -20.84
N ASP A 208 1.59 -0.89 -21.62
CA ASP A 208 2.92 -0.55 -21.07
C ASP A 208 2.88 0.69 -20.18
N ALA A 209 2.12 1.71 -20.60
CA ALA A 209 1.92 2.93 -19.83
C ALA A 209 1.21 2.63 -18.50
N GLU A 210 0.08 1.93 -18.53
CA GLU A 210 -0.70 1.59 -17.33
C GLU A 210 0.09 0.68 -16.37
N ALA A 211 0.83 -0.29 -16.90
CA ALA A 211 1.65 -1.18 -16.10
C ALA A 211 2.81 -0.46 -15.39
N LYS A 212 3.36 0.59 -16.01
CA LYS A 212 4.37 1.46 -15.37
C LYS A 212 3.74 2.40 -14.35
N GLU A 213 2.56 2.92 -14.64
CA GLU A 213 1.80 3.80 -13.73
C GLU A 213 1.35 3.06 -12.48
N ALA A 214 0.92 1.80 -12.62
CA ALA A 214 0.53 0.88 -11.55
C ALA A 214 1.55 0.84 -10.40
N ILE A 215 2.84 0.78 -10.71
CA ILE A 215 3.94 0.72 -9.73
C ILE A 215 4.52 2.09 -9.34
N SER A 216 4.03 3.17 -9.94
CA SER A 216 4.56 4.53 -9.74
C SER A 216 3.48 5.55 -9.36
N SER A 217 2.75 6.12 -10.32
CA SER A 217 1.77 7.18 -10.06
C SER A 217 0.57 6.67 -9.27
N THR A 218 0.11 5.45 -9.54
CA THR A 218 -0.94 4.77 -8.77
C THR A 218 -0.53 4.54 -7.33
N CYS A 219 0.66 3.99 -7.08
CA CYS A 219 1.13 3.86 -5.70
C CYS A 219 1.20 5.22 -4.99
N ARG A 220 1.56 6.29 -5.71
CA ARG A 220 1.55 7.65 -5.16
C ARG A 220 0.14 8.16 -4.85
N SER A 221 -0.86 7.90 -5.71
CA SER A 221 -2.25 8.32 -5.46
C SER A 221 -2.80 7.63 -4.21
N VAL A 222 -2.47 6.36 -3.99
CA VAL A 222 -2.84 5.58 -2.80
C VAL A 222 -2.24 6.17 -1.53
N LEU A 223 -0.97 6.56 -1.56
CA LEU A 223 -0.34 7.22 -0.41
C LEU A 223 -1.00 8.55 -0.06
N LEU A 224 -1.35 9.35 -1.07
CA LEU A 224 -2.07 10.62 -0.86
C LEU A 224 -3.47 10.38 -0.32
N HIS A 225 -4.20 9.40 -0.86
CA HIS A 225 -5.51 8.99 -0.34
C HIS A 225 -5.42 8.60 1.15
N ALA A 226 -4.41 7.83 1.52
CA ALA A 226 -4.21 7.41 2.90
C ALA A 226 -3.81 8.58 3.84
N GLU A 227 -3.03 9.54 3.37
CA GLU A 227 -2.76 10.78 4.09
C GLU A 227 -4.05 11.59 4.32
N THR A 228 -4.97 11.64 3.34
CA THR A 228 -6.28 12.29 3.50
C THR A 228 -7.20 11.55 4.48
N ARG A 229 -7.08 10.22 4.60
CA ARG A 229 -7.80 9.41 5.60
C ARG A 229 -7.29 9.66 7.02
N LYS A 230 -5.97 9.86 7.18
CA LYS A 230 -5.36 10.19 8.49
C LYS A 230 -5.67 11.60 8.96
N THR A 231 -5.80 12.52 8.00
CA THR A 231 -6.11 13.92 8.26
C THR A 231 -7.62 14.17 8.13
N ALA A 232 -8.11 15.33 8.56
CA ALA A 232 -9.54 15.65 8.46
C ALA A 232 -9.91 16.08 7.03
N SER A 233 -9.67 15.20 6.04
CA SER A 233 -10.07 15.34 4.62
C SER A 233 -9.68 16.66 3.93
N GLY A 234 -8.56 17.27 4.34
CA GLY A 234 -8.05 18.50 3.68
C GLY A 234 -7.17 19.39 4.56
N ILE A 235 -7.15 19.20 5.88
CA ILE A 235 -6.30 19.98 6.80
C ILE A 235 -5.17 19.12 7.33
N ILE A 236 -3.94 19.44 6.93
CA ILE A 236 -2.72 18.79 7.45
C ILE A 236 -2.14 19.68 8.56
N TYR A 237 -2.22 19.21 9.80
CA TYR A 237 -1.54 19.85 10.93
C TYR A 237 -0.14 19.26 11.10
N THR A 238 0.90 20.07 10.85
CA THR A 238 2.29 19.68 11.10
C THR A 238 2.91 20.58 12.15
N THR A 239 3.41 20.00 13.23
CA THR A 239 4.23 20.73 14.21
C THR A 239 5.68 20.68 13.75
N LYS A 240 6.23 21.82 13.30
CA LYS A 240 7.67 21.92 13.04
C LYS A 240 8.39 22.10 14.37
N THR A 241 8.98 21.03 14.89
CA THR A 241 9.94 21.12 15.98
C THR A 241 11.30 21.48 15.38
N CYS A 242 11.82 22.67 15.66
CA CYS A 242 13.23 22.96 15.41
C CYS A 242 14.04 22.19 16.46
N SER A 243 14.80 21.19 16.03
CA SER A 243 15.93 20.70 16.82
C SER A 243 17.01 21.77 16.77
N ASP A 244 17.32 22.39 17.90
CA ASP A 244 18.37 23.41 18.03
C ASP A 244 19.71 22.87 17.50
N SER A 245 20.14 23.40 16.35
CA SER A 245 21.56 23.48 15.94
C SER A 245 21.80 24.32 14.67
N THR A 246 20.79 24.90 14.03
CA THR A 246 20.99 25.97 13.02
C THR A 246 19.78 26.91 12.95
N CYS A 247 19.58 27.72 13.98
CA CYS A 247 18.74 28.92 13.91
C CYS A 247 19.53 30.09 14.48
N GLU A 248 20.59 30.51 13.78
CA GLU A 248 21.03 31.89 13.93
C GLU A 248 19.92 32.80 13.41
N ALA A 249 19.32 33.55 14.33
CA ALA A 249 18.33 34.56 13.99
C ALA A 249 18.95 35.62 13.06
N PRO A 250 18.22 36.13 12.05
CA PRO A 250 18.70 37.26 11.28
C PRO A 250 18.81 38.49 12.20
N ALA A 251 20.02 39.07 12.25
CA ALA A 251 20.31 40.28 12.98
C ALA A 251 19.59 41.48 12.36
N ALA A 252 18.38 41.79 12.81
CA ALA A 252 17.76 43.08 12.56
C ALA A 252 16.81 43.46 13.70
N LYS A 253 17.05 44.66 14.24
CA LYS A 253 16.31 45.38 15.31
C LYS A 253 16.78 45.11 16.74
N ARG A 254 17.98 45.60 17.08
CA ARG A 254 18.20 46.21 18.40
C ARG A 254 17.74 47.67 18.30
N PRO A 255 16.81 48.16 19.14
CA PRO A 255 16.57 49.59 19.24
C PRO A 255 17.79 50.22 19.94
N HIS A 256 18.34 51.26 19.33
CA HIS A 256 19.29 52.17 20.00
C HIS A 256 18.57 52.79 21.19
N LEU A 257 19.04 52.52 22.42
CA LEU A 257 18.83 53.46 23.52
C LEU A 257 19.71 54.68 23.24
N ALA A 258 19.08 55.83 23.08
CA ALA A 258 19.74 57.13 23.19
C ALA A 258 19.84 57.49 24.67
N GLU A 259 21.03 57.97 25.05
CA GLU A 259 21.33 58.62 26.34
C GLU A 259 20.48 59.87 26.57
#